data_AF-A0A139WFH3-F1
#
_entry.id   AF-A0A139WFH3-F1
#
_cell.length_a   1.000
_cell.length_b   1.000
_cell.length_c   1.000
_cell.angle_alpha   90.00
_cell.angle_beta   90.00
_cell.angle_gamma   90.00
#
_symmetry.space_group_name_H-M   'P 1'
#
loop_
_entity.id
_entity.type
_entity.pdbx_description
1 polymer ?
#
loop_
_entity_poly.entity_id
_entity_poly.type
_entity_poly.pdbx_seq_one_letter_code
_entity_poly.pdbx_strand_id
1 'polypeptide(L)'
;MKVSKIFLILLLSLSNVNCARILGIFHVPSKSHHILGSKLLKTLAEKGHQVTMISPYPFKTKIKNYRDIFIEEMLEYKQEKLQQIMGPNNTILGQLNIA
;
A
#
# COMPACT_ATOMS: atom_id res chain seq x y z
N MET A 1 -22.68 -14.34 42.91
CA MET A 1 -23.43 -13.55 41.88
C MET A 1 -22.74 -12.26 41.42
N LYS A 2 -21.81 -11.64 42.18
CA LYS A 2 -21.14 -10.38 41.77
C LYS A 2 -20.06 -10.58 40.68
N VAL A 3 -19.31 -11.68 40.74
CA VAL A 3 -18.23 -12.01 39.79
C VAL A 3 -18.73 -12.20 38.35
N SER A 4 -19.92 -12.79 38.19
CA SER A 4 -20.53 -12.99 36.86
C SER A 4 -20.87 -11.66 36.17
N LYS A 5 -21.36 -10.66 36.92
CA LYS A 5 -21.66 -9.33 36.37
C LYS A 5 -20.40 -8.58 35.96
N ILE A 6 -19.31 -8.73 36.72
CA ILE A 6 -18.00 -8.15 36.41
C ILE A 6 -17.43 -8.77 35.13
N PHE A 7 -17.53 -10.10 34.99
CA PHE A 7 -17.12 -10.80 33.78
C PHE A 7 -17.90 -10.34 32.53
N LEU A 8 -19.22 -10.14 32.67
CA LEU A 8 -20.07 -9.64 31.59
C LEU A 8 -19.69 -8.21 31.16
N ILE A 9 -19.44 -7.32 32.12
CA ILE A 9 -18.99 -5.93 31.85
C ILE A 9 -17.63 -5.93 31.13
N LEU A 10 -16.72 -6.82 31.52
CA LEU A 10 -15.41 -6.96 30.86
C LEU A 10 -15.56 -7.42 29.40
N LEU A 11 -16.43 -8.40 29.14
CA LEU A 11 -16.71 -8.87 27.78
C LEU A 11 -17.30 -7.77 26.88
N LEU A 12 -18.23 -6.97 27.40
CA LEU A 12 -18.85 -5.87 26.66
C LEU A 12 -17.87 -4.71 26.37
N SER A 13 -16.86 -4.55 27.21
CA SER A 13 -15.83 -3.52 27.02
C SER A 13 -14.85 -3.90 25.90
N LEU A 14 -14.59 -5.21 25.74
CA LEU A 14 -13.70 -5.75 24.70
C LEU A 14 -14.33 -5.76 23.29
N SER A 15 -15.65 -5.68 23.17
CA SER A 15 -16.35 -5.70 21.89
C SER A 15 -16.45 -4.33 21.21
N ASN A 16 -16.12 -3.24 21.91
CA ASN A 16 -16.18 -1.86 21.40
C ASN A 16 -14.80 -1.31 21.02
N VAL A 17 -14.00 -2.09 20.30
CA VAL A 17 -12.67 -1.65 19.86
C VAL A 17 -12.72 -1.24 18.39
N ASN A 18 -12.28 -0.01 18.10
CA ASN A 18 -12.14 0.47 16.74
C ASN A 18 -10.77 0.04 16.20
N CYS A 19 -10.76 -0.88 15.23
CA CYS A 19 -9.52 -1.33 14.61
C CYS A 19 -8.95 -0.24 13.68
N ALA A 20 -7.63 -0.10 13.64
CA ALA A 20 -6.97 0.84 12.76
C ALA A 20 -7.27 0.53 11.27
N ARG A 21 -7.55 1.58 10.51
CA ARG A 21 -7.66 1.54 9.04
C ARG A 21 -6.35 2.01 8.43
N ILE A 22 -5.67 1.12 7.72
CA ILE A 22 -4.29 1.29 7.27
C ILE A 22 -4.30 1.72 5.79
N LEU A 23 -3.64 2.83 5.47
CA LEU A 23 -3.44 3.32 4.11
C LEU A 23 -1.98 3.07 3.69
N GLY A 24 -1.78 2.37 2.59
CA GLY A 24 -0.48 2.08 2.01
C GLY A 24 -0.23 2.88 0.73
N ILE A 25 0.79 3.74 0.74
CA ILE A 25 1.27 4.51 -0.40
C ILE A 25 2.76 4.25 -0.56
N PHE A 26 3.19 3.89 -1.77
CA PHE A 26 4.60 3.64 -2.08
C PHE A 26 5.04 4.59 -3.19
N HIS A 27 6.09 5.37 -2.89
CA HIS A 27 6.54 6.50 -3.72
C HIS A 27 7.00 6.11 -5.14
N VAL A 28 7.47 4.88 -5.32
CA VAL A 28 8.01 4.42 -6.60
C VAL A 28 7.06 3.39 -7.21
N PRO A 29 6.44 3.67 -8.38
CA PRO A 29 5.61 2.72 -9.12
C PRO A 29 6.47 1.67 -9.83
N SER A 30 7.17 0.88 -9.03
CA SER A 30 8.00 -0.23 -9.50
C SER A 30 7.52 -1.53 -8.89
N LYS A 31 7.67 -2.60 -9.67
CA LYS A 31 7.23 -3.94 -9.27
C LYS A 31 7.97 -4.43 -8.01
N SER A 32 9.25 -4.11 -7.86
CA SER A 32 10.04 -4.49 -6.67
C SER A 32 9.52 -3.85 -5.39
N HIS A 33 9.28 -2.52 -5.39
CA HIS A 33 8.70 -1.83 -4.25
C HIS A 33 7.26 -2.28 -3.97
N HIS A 34 6.48 -2.56 -5.01
CA HIS A 34 5.14 -3.08 -4.86
C HIS A 34 5.12 -4.45 -4.17
N ILE A 35 6.00 -5.39 -4.55
CA ILE A 35 6.04 -6.74 -3.95
C ILE A 35 6.25 -6.68 -2.43
N LEU A 36 7.15 -5.80 -1.97
CA LEU A 36 7.40 -5.61 -0.55
C LEU A 36 6.14 -5.07 0.16
N GLY A 37 5.57 -4.00 -0.38
CA GLY A 37 4.41 -3.33 0.20
C GLY A 37 3.17 -4.22 0.22
N SER A 38 2.86 -4.84 -0.91
CA SER A 38 1.67 -5.68 -1.06
C SER A 38 1.75 -6.92 -0.19
N LYS A 39 2.93 -7.52 0.02
CA LYS A 39 3.09 -8.64 0.95
C LYS A 39 2.82 -8.25 2.39
N LEU A 40 3.37 -7.13 2.87
CA LEU A 40 3.11 -6.61 4.21
C LEU A 40 1.61 -6.33 4.43
N LEU A 41 1.02 -5.55 3.52
CA LEU A 41 -0.37 -5.11 3.61
C LEU A 41 -1.35 -6.27 3.48
N LYS A 42 -1.05 -7.27 2.64
CA LYS A 42 -1.82 -8.50 2.54
C LYS A 42 -1.83 -9.28 3.85
N THR A 43 -0.67 -9.48 4.48
CA THR A 43 -0.59 -10.18 5.77
C THR A 43 -1.34 -9.44 6.88
N LEU A 44 -1.36 -8.10 6.86
CA LEU A 44 -2.17 -7.31 7.79
C LEU A 44 -3.68 -7.53 7.58
N ALA A 45 -4.13 -7.56 6.32
CA ALA A 45 -5.51 -7.84 5.97
C ALA A 45 -5.95 -9.27 6.36
N GLU A 46 -5.08 -10.26 6.14
CA GLU A 46 -5.28 -11.65 6.60
C GLU A 46 -5.40 -11.75 8.12
N LYS A 47 -4.69 -10.91 8.87
CA LYS A 47 -4.80 -10.78 10.33
C LYS A 47 -6.04 -9.99 10.80
N GLY A 48 -6.91 -9.58 9.89
CA GLY A 48 -8.17 -8.90 10.22
C GLY A 48 -8.11 -7.37 10.21
N HIS A 49 -6.97 -6.76 9.88
CA HIS A 49 -6.89 -5.29 9.74
C HIS A 49 -7.57 -4.84 8.45
N GLN A 50 -8.17 -3.65 8.47
CA GLN A 50 -8.68 -3.04 7.24
C GLN A 50 -7.58 -2.24 6.58
N VAL A 51 -7.26 -2.62 5.35
CA VAL A 51 -6.15 -2.05 4.60
C VAL A 51 -6.65 -1.48 3.27
N THR A 52 -6.14 -0.32 2.88
CA THR A 52 -6.30 0.27 1.56
C THR A 52 -4.93 0.52 0.97
N MET A 53 -4.64 0.01 -0.22
CA MET A 53 -3.40 0.29 -0.94
C MET A 53 -3.72 1.10 -2.19
N ILE A 54 -2.90 2.11 -2.46
CA ILE A 54 -2.91 2.85 -3.72
C ILE A 54 -1.73 2.33 -4.55
N SER A 55 -2.01 1.79 -5.73
CA SER A 55 -1.00 1.07 -6.52
C SER A 55 -1.39 0.98 -8.00
N PRO A 56 -0.43 1.09 -8.93
CA PRO A 56 -0.65 0.73 -10.33
C PRO A 56 -0.66 -0.79 -10.57
N TYR A 57 -0.52 -1.60 -9.53
CA TYR A 57 -0.49 -3.05 -9.62
C TYR A 57 -1.61 -3.62 -8.75
N PRO A 58 -2.81 -3.81 -9.30
CA PRO A 58 -3.94 -4.30 -8.54
C PRO A 58 -3.86 -5.83 -8.37
N PHE A 59 -4.41 -6.34 -7.27
CA PHE A 59 -4.61 -7.78 -7.14
C PHE A 59 -5.65 -8.30 -8.14
N LYS A 60 -5.35 -9.45 -8.78
CA LYS A 60 -6.29 -10.14 -9.68
C LYS A 60 -7.52 -10.69 -8.95
N THR A 61 -7.36 -11.03 -7.67
CA THR A 61 -8.42 -11.58 -6.83
C THR A 61 -8.68 -10.64 -5.67
N LYS A 62 -9.96 -10.50 -5.29
CA LYS A 62 -10.33 -9.72 -4.11
C LYS A 62 -9.82 -10.40 -2.84
N ILE A 63 -9.19 -9.63 -1.98
CA ILE A 63 -8.71 -10.08 -0.67
C ILE A 63 -9.63 -9.46 0.40
N LYS A 64 -10.07 -10.28 1.36
CA LYS A 64 -10.92 -9.81 2.47
C LYS A 64 -10.17 -8.73 3.26
N ASN A 65 -10.89 -7.69 3.68
CA ASN A 65 -10.35 -6.54 4.42
C ASN A 65 -9.24 -5.76 3.69
N TYR A 66 -9.08 -5.97 2.38
CA TYR A 66 -8.10 -5.27 1.55
C TYR A 66 -8.80 -4.54 0.40
N ARG A 67 -8.57 -3.24 0.30
CA ARG A 67 -9.03 -2.41 -0.81
C ARG A 67 -7.84 -1.99 -1.66
N ASP A 68 -7.89 -2.30 -2.94
CA ASP A 68 -6.92 -1.79 -3.91
C ASP A 68 -7.51 -0.56 -4.61
N ILE A 69 -6.75 0.52 -4.71
CA ILE A 69 -7.05 1.71 -5.48
C ILE A 69 -6.07 1.71 -6.64
N PHE A 70 -6.56 1.28 -7.79
CA PHE A 70 -5.80 1.24 -9.03
C PHE A 70 -5.65 2.65 -9.62
N ILE A 71 -4.41 3.04 -9.93
CA ILE A 71 -4.06 4.30 -10.59
C ILE A 71 -3.09 3.96 -11.71
N GLU A 72 -3.57 3.95 -12.96
CA GLU A 72 -2.80 3.57 -14.14
C GLU A 72 -1.77 4.64 -14.52
N GLU A 73 -2.13 5.90 -14.28
CA GLU A 73 -1.36 7.10 -14.57
C GLU A 73 0.02 7.12 -13.87
N MET A 74 0.17 6.36 -12.77
CA MET A 74 1.46 6.19 -12.12
C MET A 74 2.48 5.45 -13.00
N LEU A 75 2.05 4.52 -13.85
CA LEU A 75 2.94 3.82 -14.78
C LEU A 75 3.32 4.71 -15.96
N GLU A 76 2.37 5.48 -16.46
CA GLU A 76 2.58 6.46 -17.54
C GLU A 76 3.61 7.50 -17.10
N TYR A 77 3.39 8.13 -15.93
CA TYR A 77 4.33 9.09 -15.35
C TYR A 77 5.74 8.51 -15.20
N LYS A 78 5.84 7.24 -14.77
CA LYS A 78 7.13 6.57 -14.68
C LYS A 78 7.78 6.38 -16.04
N GLN A 79 7.03 5.96 -17.06
CA GLN A 79 7.57 5.78 -18.41
C GLN A 79 8.06 7.10 -19.00
N GLU A 80 7.27 8.17 -18.87
CA GLU A 80 7.67 9.51 -19.29
C GLU A 80 8.96 9.97 -18.60
N LYS A 81 9.04 9.80 -17.27
CA LYS A 81 10.25 10.16 -16.52
C LYS A 81 11.45 9.30 -16.89
N LEU A 82 11.26 8.00 -17.14
CA LEU A 82 12.34 7.14 -17.61
C LEU A 82 12.84 7.55 -19.00
N GLN A 83 11.93 7.90 -19.93
CA GLN A 83 12.29 8.41 -21.25
C GLN A 83 13.02 9.75 -21.17
N GLN A 84 12.61 10.64 -20.26
CA GLN A 84 13.31 11.91 -20.02
C GLN A 84 14.75 11.67 -19.51
N ILE A 85 14.96 10.66 -18.67
CA ILE A 85 16.27 10.35 -18.07
C ILE A 85 17.17 9.56 -19.03
N MET A 86 16.61 8.60 -19.79
CA MET A 86 17.37 7.67 -20.63
C MET A 86 17.34 8.01 -22.13
N GLY A 87 16.56 9.01 -22.54
CA GLY A 87 16.46 9.44 -23.92
C GLY A 87 17.76 10.09 -24.44
N PRO A 88 17.95 10.13 -25.76
CA PRO A 88 19.18 10.65 -26.39
C PRO A 88 19.45 12.14 -26.10
N ASN A 89 18.45 12.89 -25.63
CA ASN A 89 18.55 14.31 -25.28
C ASN A 89 18.62 14.54 -23.75
N ASN A 90 19.06 13.55 -22.96
CA ASN A 90 19.05 13.65 -21.51
C ASN A 90 20.02 14.75 -21.00
N THR A 91 19.44 15.75 -20.35
CA THR A 91 20.17 16.93 -19.85
C THR A 91 21.24 16.54 -18.82
N ILE A 92 21.12 15.38 -18.15
CA ILE A 92 22.06 14.91 -17.13
C ILE A 92 23.38 14.42 -17.72
N LEU A 93 23.37 13.68 -18.84
CA LEU A 93 24.63 13.31 -19.52
C LEU A 93 25.23 14.50 -20.28
N GLY A 94 24.40 15.39 -20.82
CA GLY A 94 24.88 16.65 -21.41
C GLY A 94 25.45 17.65 -20.39
N GLN A 95 25.02 17.58 -19.12
CA GLN A 95 25.56 18.40 -18.01
C GLN A 95 26.78 17.77 -17.34
N LEU A 96 26.89 16.44 -17.34
CA LEU A 96 28.11 15.72 -17.00
C LEU A 96 29.05 15.80 -18.21
N ASN A 97 29.72 16.94 -18.36
CA ASN A 97 30.71 17.23 -19.39
C ASN A 97 31.94 16.31 -19.25
N ILE A 98 31.76 15.01 -19.48
CA ILE A 98 32.83 14.03 -19.63
C ILE A 98 33.10 13.96 -21.12
N ALA A 99 33.92 14.92 -21.55
CA ALA A 99 34.64 14.87 -22.82
C ALA A 99 35.60 13.67 -22.85
#